data_AF-A0A1X1G3H2-F1
#
_entry.id   AF-A0A1X1G3H2-F1
#
_cell.length_a   1.000
_cell.length_b   1.000
_cell.length_c   1.000
_cell.angle_alpha   90.00
_cell.angle_beta   90.00
_cell.angle_gamma   90.00
#
_symmetry.space_group_name_H-M   'P 1'
#
loop_
_entity.id
_entity.type
_entity.pdbx_description
1 polymer ?
#
loop_
_entity_poly.entity_id
_entity_poly.type
_entity_poly.pdbx_seq_one_letter_code
_entity_poly.pdbx_strand_id
1 'polypeptide(L)'
;MAFEALNTAESRKKHLGIIEDVLAVNSYATPLLTPSEAVTLQGRSFTVATGNTTELKDYKRNKDNEFDHVEVEEKVYTLEEEKYWGRFVDQLDERDSNGQVNIEYVIARQAAEVVAPYLDKLRFDAALGNVSDNVVMGKTAGANNAYNAVLDVSEKLDELGITKERLLFVTPSFYKAIKSEIVRLPQGDADKKVLGKGYVGELDDYTVYKVPSKFLPNVNALAAAPGVVTSPIQIDNTKYNDNVPGRFGELVEQLLYTGAYVLEHFQKYIITIADTKPAAKESAQGKTVNRAKKWKTGTAYKEGDTVTHEDKVYVAVKEISNSTTAPDSDSANWKAKK
;
A
#
# COMPACT_ATOMS: atom_id res chain seq x y z
N MET A 1 -32.81 -33.78 9.71
CA MET A 1 -32.81 -32.77 8.62
C MET A 1 -32.46 -31.43 9.24
N ALA A 2 -31.21 -31.02 9.10
CA ALA A 2 -30.70 -29.64 9.10
C ALA A 2 -29.17 -29.68 8.93
N PHE A 3 -28.71 -30.62 8.10
CA PHE A 3 -27.34 -30.73 7.60
C PHE A 3 -27.44 -30.34 6.13
N GLU A 4 -27.68 -29.05 5.88
CA GLU A 4 -27.67 -28.43 4.55
C GLU A 4 -27.87 -26.93 4.77
N ALA A 5 -26.92 -26.11 4.32
CA ALA A 5 -26.86 -24.66 4.48
C ALA A 5 -26.30 -24.09 5.80
N LEU A 6 -25.05 -24.47 6.13
CA LEU A 6 -24.10 -23.50 6.70
C LEU A 6 -23.12 -23.11 5.59
N ASN A 7 -23.61 -22.15 4.81
CA ASN A 7 -22.93 -21.56 3.67
C ASN A 7 -21.67 -20.84 4.15
N THR A 8 -20.50 -21.48 3.99
CA THR A 8 -19.11 -21.00 3.80
C THR A 8 -18.58 -19.70 4.46
N ALA A 9 -19.39 -18.81 5.04
CA ALA A 9 -19.02 -17.50 5.55
C ALA A 9 -18.59 -17.51 7.03
N GLU A 10 -19.06 -18.43 7.86
CA GLU A 10 -18.68 -18.48 9.29
C GLU A 10 -17.30 -19.09 9.52
N SER A 11 -16.92 -20.16 8.83
CA SER A 11 -15.54 -20.69 8.88
C SER A 11 -14.54 -19.71 8.26
N ARG A 12 -14.92 -19.08 7.13
CA ARG A 12 -14.14 -17.99 6.51
C ARG A 12 -13.92 -16.84 7.51
N LYS A 13 -14.95 -16.39 8.23
CA LYS A 13 -14.83 -15.34 9.25
C LYS A 13 -13.97 -15.76 10.44
N LYS A 14 -14.08 -17.01 10.93
CA LYS A 14 -13.26 -17.51 12.04
C LYS A 14 -11.77 -17.51 11.68
N HIS A 15 -11.41 -17.98 10.49
CA HIS A 15 -10.00 -18.13 10.09
C HIS A 15 -9.41 -16.84 9.51
N LEU A 16 -10.23 -16.04 8.81
CA LEU A 16 -9.85 -14.67 8.46
C LEU A 16 -9.59 -13.86 9.72
N GLY A 17 -10.44 -13.95 10.74
CA GLY A 17 -10.22 -13.30 12.04
C GLY A 17 -8.90 -13.73 12.67
N ILE A 18 -8.59 -15.03 12.69
CA ILE A 18 -7.29 -15.52 13.21
C ILE A 18 -6.12 -14.96 12.38
N ILE A 19 -6.22 -14.92 11.05
CA ILE A 19 -5.14 -14.40 10.20
C ILE A 19 -5.01 -12.88 10.34
N GLU A 20 -6.11 -12.13 10.41
CA GLU A 20 -6.13 -10.69 10.63
C GLU A 20 -5.59 -10.34 12.02
N ASP A 21 -5.95 -11.08 13.06
CA ASP A 21 -5.41 -10.94 14.41
C ASP A 21 -3.91 -11.24 14.45
N VAL A 22 -3.48 -12.31 13.78
CA VAL A 22 -2.06 -12.68 13.66
C VAL A 22 -1.29 -11.66 12.84
N LEU A 23 -1.87 -11.11 11.76
CA LEU A 23 -1.26 -10.06 10.95
C LEU A 23 -1.17 -8.75 11.71
N ALA A 24 -2.22 -8.37 12.45
CA ALA A 24 -2.22 -7.15 13.26
C ALA A 24 -1.07 -7.13 14.27
N VAL A 25 -0.72 -8.29 14.83
CA VAL A 25 0.37 -8.44 15.80
C VAL A 25 1.75 -8.62 15.15
N ASN A 26 1.85 -9.35 14.02
CA ASN A 26 3.13 -9.80 13.48
C ASN A 26 3.60 -9.06 12.21
N SER A 27 2.72 -8.30 11.54
CA SER A 27 3.07 -7.50 10.36
C SER A 27 3.57 -6.12 10.77
N TYR A 28 4.78 -5.77 10.30
CA TYR A 28 5.34 -4.44 10.51
C TYR A 28 4.66 -3.39 9.65
N ALA A 29 4.07 -3.77 8.52
CA ALA A 29 3.43 -2.86 7.59
C ALA A 29 1.96 -2.54 7.94
N THR A 30 1.38 -3.16 8.98
CA THR A 30 -0.02 -2.92 9.37
C THR A 30 -0.38 -1.44 9.54
N PRO A 31 0.45 -0.58 10.17
CA PRO A 31 0.14 0.84 10.33
C PRO A 31 0.11 1.63 9.00
N LEU A 32 0.79 1.13 7.96
CA LEU A 32 0.77 1.75 6.62
C LEU A 32 -0.54 1.52 5.87
N LEU A 33 -1.37 0.58 6.33
CA LEU A 33 -2.51 0.12 5.57
C LEU A 33 -3.69 1.08 5.66
N THR A 34 -4.32 1.33 4.51
CA THR A 34 -5.67 1.87 4.48
C THR A 34 -6.62 0.87 5.16
N PRO A 35 -7.55 1.31 6.03
CA PRO A 35 -8.54 0.43 6.64
C PRO A 35 -9.28 -0.40 5.58
N SER A 36 -9.45 -1.69 5.83
CA SER A 36 -10.06 -2.63 4.87
C SER A 36 -11.50 -2.25 4.47
N GLU A 37 -12.21 -1.54 5.34
CA GLU A 37 -13.56 -1.01 5.07
C GLU A 37 -13.60 0.07 3.99
N ALA A 38 -12.47 0.74 3.72
CA ALA A 38 -12.41 1.82 2.73
C ALA A 38 -12.38 1.31 1.29
N VAL A 39 -12.20 0.00 1.05
CA VAL A 39 -12.01 -0.57 -0.29
C VAL A 39 -13.01 -1.69 -0.53
N THR A 40 -13.99 -1.43 -1.40
CA THR A 40 -14.94 -2.46 -1.84
C THR A 40 -14.38 -3.21 -3.05
N LEU A 41 -14.10 -4.50 -2.88
CA LEU A 41 -13.67 -5.38 -3.97
C LEU A 41 -14.87 -5.84 -4.80
N GLN A 42 -14.76 -5.76 -6.12
CA GLN A 42 -15.66 -6.38 -7.10
C GLN A 42 -14.93 -7.54 -7.77
N GLY A 43 -15.02 -8.74 -7.18
CA GLY A 43 -14.23 -9.88 -7.61
C GLY A 43 -12.75 -9.67 -7.29
N ARG A 44 -11.87 -9.80 -8.30
CA ARG A 44 -10.41 -9.64 -8.13
C ARG A 44 -9.91 -8.20 -8.28
N SER A 45 -10.81 -7.23 -8.44
CA SER A 45 -10.44 -5.84 -8.68
C SER A 45 -11.22 -4.89 -7.81
N PHE A 46 -10.63 -3.74 -7.48
CA PHE A 46 -11.34 -2.61 -6.91
C PHE A 46 -11.11 -1.37 -7.78
N THR A 47 -12.12 -0.53 -7.86
CA THR A 47 -12.07 0.73 -8.61
C THR A 47 -12.01 1.88 -7.63
N VAL A 48 -11.05 2.78 -7.80
CA VAL A 48 -11.00 4.03 -7.05
C VAL A 48 -11.31 5.18 -8.00
N ALA A 49 -12.43 5.86 -7.71
CA ALA A 49 -12.85 7.05 -8.41
C ALA A 49 -12.28 8.28 -7.68
N THR A 50 -11.45 9.06 -8.36
CA THR A 50 -10.92 10.33 -7.84
C THR A 50 -11.58 11.47 -8.60
N GLY A 51 -12.28 12.35 -7.88
CA GLY A 51 -12.85 13.57 -8.44
C GLY A 51 -11.84 14.72 -8.36
N ASN A 52 -11.84 15.60 -9.36
CA ASN A 52 -11.08 16.85 -9.29
C ASN A 52 -11.71 17.84 -8.30
N THR A 53 -10.88 18.75 -7.77
CA THR A 53 -11.34 19.89 -6.95
C THR A 53 -11.27 21.17 -7.78
N THR A 54 -12.20 22.09 -7.52
CA THR A 54 -12.19 23.44 -8.08
C THR A 54 -11.64 24.43 -7.05
N GLU A 55 -10.93 25.44 -7.53
CA GLU A 55 -10.52 26.58 -6.70
C GLU A 55 -11.74 27.36 -6.20
N LEU A 56 -11.59 28.02 -5.04
CA LEU A 56 -12.60 28.94 -4.53
C LEU A 56 -12.62 30.20 -5.39
N LYS A 57 -13.76 30.45 -6.04
CA LYS A 57 -13.99 31.65 -6.85
C LYS A 57 -14.86 32.65 -6.09
N ASP A 58 -14.67 33.93 -6.35
CA ASP A 58 -15.48 35.00 -5.75
C ASP A 58 -16.95 34.90 -6.17
N TYR A 59 -17.83 34.85 -5.19
CA TYR A 59 -19.28 34.77 -5.40
C TYR A 59 -19.85 36.11 -5.88
N LYS A 60 -20.43 36.11 -7.08
CA LYS A 60 -21.10 37.27 -7.65
C LYS A 60 -22.60 37.21 -7.29
N ARG A 61 -23.05 38.10 -6.40
CA ARG A 61 -24.46 38.15 -5.94
C ARG A 61 -25.47 38.55 -7.02
N ASN A 62 -25.08 39.41 -7.97
CA ASN A 62 -25.98 40.02 -8.95
C ASN A 62 -25.61 39.66 -10.40
N LYS A 63 -24.80 38.63 -10.61
CA LYS A 63 -24.40 38.12 -11.93
C LYS A 63 -24.38 36.60 -11.90
N ASP A 64 -24.39 36.00 -13.08
CA ASP A 64 -24.21 34.56 -13.21
C ASP A 64 -22.84 34.15 -12.67
N ASN A 65 -22.84 33.04 -11.92
CA ASN A 65 -21.63 32.43 -11.38
C ASN A 65 -21.18 31.32 -12.33
N GLU A 66 -19.88 31.25 -12.60
CA GLU A 66 -19.31 30.18 -13.42
C GLU A 66 -19.13 28.92 -12.56
N PHE A 67 -19.81 27.84 -12.97
CA PHE A 67 -19.69 26.53 -12.35
C PHE A 67 -18.64 25.71 -13.09
N ASP A 68 -17.81 25.00 -12.34
CA ASP A 68 -17.00 23.91 -12.89
C ASP A 68 -17.79 22.59 -12.73
N HIS A 69 -17.53 21.64 -13.63
CA HIS A 69 -18.15 20.31 -13.58
C HIS A 69 -17.14 19.31 -13.05
N VAL A 70 -17.55 18.49 -12.09
CA VAL A 70 -16.69 17.46 -11.52
C VAL A 70 -16.34 16.44 -12.61
N GLU A 71 -15.05 16.34 -12.90
CA GLU A 71 -14.48 15.27 -13.70
C GLU A 71 -14.04 14.15 -12.75
N VAL A 72 -14.46 12.92 -13.05
CA VAL A 72 -14.11 11.74 -12.27
C VAL A 72 -13.19 10.86 -13.09
N GLU A 73 -11.99 10.59 -12.57
CA GLU A 73 -11.07 9.58 -13.10
C GLU A 73 -11.21 8.30 -12.28
N GLU A 74 -11.35 7.15 -12.96
CA GLU A 74 -11.45 5.84 -12.32
C GLU A 74 -10.18 5.02 -12.62
N LYS A 75 -9.48 4.59 -11.56
CA LYS A 75 -8.37 3.64 -11.66
C LYS A 75 -8.80 2.29 -11.12
N VAL A 76 -8.55 1.23 -11.88
CA VAL A 76 -8.84 -0.16 -11.49
C VAL A 76 -7.57 -0.86 -11.08
N TYR A 77 -7.60 -1.37 -9.87
CA TYR A 77 -6.53 -2.13 -9.26
C TYR A 77 -6.93 -3.60 -9.25
N THR A 78 -6.15 -4.47 -9.89
CA THR A 78 -6.41 -5.90 -10.00
C THR A 78 -5.43 -6.67 -9.13
N LEU A 79 -5.90 -7.53 -8.23
CA LEU A 79 -5.08 -8.43 -7.41
C LEU A 79 -4.28 -9.38 -8.32
N GLU A 80 -2.96 -9.15 -8.45
CA GLU A 80 -2.09 -9.92 -9.36
C GLU A 80 -1.40 -11.11 -8.67
N GLU A 81 -1.25 -11.08 -7.34
CA GLU A 81 -0.52 -12.12 -6.62
C GLU A 81 -1.48 -13.24 -6.18
N GLU A 82 -1.40 -14.37 -6.89
CA GLU A 82 -2.05 -15.62 -6.52
C GLU A 82 -1.04 -16.50 -5.76
N LYS A 83 -1.30 -16.80 -4.48
CA LYS A 83 -0.44 -17.65 -3.65
C LYS A 83 -1.23 -18.78 -3.03
N TYR A 84 -0.57 -19.92 -2.90
CA TYR A 84 -1.15 -21.16 -2.39
C TYR A 84 -0.24 -21.77 -1.33
N TRP A 85 -0.84 -22.32 -0.28
CA TRP A 85 -0.14 -23.22 0.63
C TRP A 85 -1.08 -24.31 1.11
N GLY A 86 -0.51 -25.47 1.43
CA GLY A 86 -1.24 -26.58 2.03
C GLY A 86 -0.36 -27.35 2.99
N ARG A 87 -0.94 -27.81 4.11
CA ARG A 87 -0.29 -28.60 5.14
C ARG A 87 -1.19 -29.74 5.55
N PHE A 88 -0.59 -30.91 5.72
CA PHE A 88 -1.23 -32.10 6.26
C PHE A 88 -0.71 -32.33 7.68
N VAL A 89 -1.62 -32.61 8.61
CA VAL A 89 -1.32 -33.00 10.00
C VAL A 89 -1.77 -34.45 10.17
N ASP A 90 -0.86 -35.33 10.56
CA ASP A 90 -1.18 -36.72 10.84
C ASP A 90 -1.84 -36.86 12.23
N GLN A 91 -2.84 -37.73 12.35
CA GLN A 91 -3.54 -38.00 13.61
C GLN A 91 -2.62 -38.58 14.69
N LEU A 92 -1.60 -39.36 14.30
CA LEU A 92 -0.64 -39.89 15.26
C LEU A 92 0.26 -38.79 15.81
N ASP A 93 0.68 -37.84 14.96
CA ASP A 93 1.49 -36.69 15.40
C ASP A 93 0.70 -35.77 16.33
N GLU A 94 -0.59 -35.54 16.03
CA GLU A 94 -1.47 -34.75 16.89
C GLU A 94 -1.66 -35.44 18.26
N ARG A 95 -1.89 -36.75 18.27
CA ARG A 95 -2.07 -37.53 19.49
C ARG A 95 -0.80 -37.60 20.32
N ASP A 96 0.35 -37.85 19.70
CA ASP A 96 1.64 -37.96 20.39
C ASP A 96 2.10 -36.58 20.92
N SER A 97 1.57 -35.50 20.37
CA SER A 97 1.74 -34.11 20.86
C SER A 97 0.70 -33.69 21.91
N ASN A 98 -0.17 -34.59 22.40
CA ASN A 98 -1.29 -34.27 23.30
C ASN A 98 -2.22 -33.15 22.76
N GLY A 99 -2.41 -33.07 21.44
CA GLY A 99 -3.24 -32.04 20.80
C GLY A 99 -2.63 -30.63 20.76
N GLN A 100 -1.35 -30.47 21.12
CA GLN A 100 -0.66 -29.17 21.04
C GLN A 100 -0.34 -28.77 19.59
N VAL A 101 -0.11 -29.74 18.71
CA VAL A 101 0.10 -29.54 17.27
C VAL A 101 -1.21 -29.85 16.56
N ASN A 102 -2.21 -29.00 16.78
CA ASN A 102 -3.48 -29.09 16.08
C ASN A 102 -3.44 -28.28 14.77
N ILE A 103 -4.43 -28.50 13.91
CA ILE A 103 -4.51 -27.83 12.61
C ILE A 103 -4.57 -26.30 12.73
N GLU A 104 -5.26 -25.78 13.76
CA GLU A 104 -5.37 -24.34 14.02
C GLU A 104 -4.02 -23.71 14.39
N TYR A 105 -3.20 -24.39 15.20
CA TYR A 105 -1.83 -23.97 15.51
C TYR A 105 -0.94 -23.94 14.27
N VAL A 106 -1.05 -24.95 13.40
CA VAL A 106 -0.29 -24.99 12.13
C VAL A 106 -0.69 -23.84 11.21
N ILE A 107 -1.99 -23.51 11.12
CA ILE A 107 -2.47 -22.34 10.37
C ILE A 107 -1.92 -21.04 10.96
N ALA A 108 -2.04 -20.85 12.28
CA ALA A 108 -1.58 -19.63 12.94
C ALA A 108 -0.07 -19.44 12.78
N ARG A 109 0.71 -20.51 12.91
CA ARG A 109 2.16 -20.48 12.72
C ARG A 109 2.55 -20.18 11.28
N GLN A 110 1.89 -20.81 10.30
CA GLN A 110 2.12 -20.53 8.89
C GLN A 110 1.78 -19.07 8.55
N ALA A 111 0.67 -18.55 9.09
CA ALA A 111 0.28 -17.16 8.93
C ALA A 111 1.34 -16.20 9.49
N ALA A 112 1.87 -16.49 10.69
CA ALA A 112 2.88 -15.65 11.35
C ALA A 112 4.27 -15.73 10.70
N GLU A 113 4.76 -16.93 10.36
CA GLU A 113 6.14 -17.13 9.90
C GLU A 113 6.32 -16.96 8.39
N VAL A 114 5.28 -17.18 7.59
CA VAL A 114 5.38 -17.18 6.12
C VAL A 114 4.49 -16.11 5.48
N VAL A 115 3.21 -16.07 5.84
CA VAL A 115 2.26 -15.15 5.19
C VAL A 115 2.54 -13.70 5.60
N ALA A 116 2.73 -13.41 6.88
CA ALA A 116 2.99 -12.05 7.36
C ALA A 116 4.28 -11.44 6.78
N PRO A 117 5.45 -12.13 6.78
CA PRO A 117 6.65 -11.61 6.13
C PRO A 117 6.50 -11.42 4.62
N TYR A 118 5.76 -12.30 3.94
CA TYR A 118 5.51 -12.15 2.51
C TYR A 118 4.68 -10.89 2.23
N LEU A 119 3.60 -10.67 3.00
CA LEU A 119 2.76 -9.48 2.86
C LEU A 119 3.51 -8.20 3.23
N ASP A 120 4.31 -8.21 4.30
CA ASP A 120 5.18 -7.08 4.67
C ASP A 120 6.10 -6.69 3.52
N LYS A 121 6.78 -7.68 2.92
CA LYS A 121 7.63 -7.44 1.76
C LYS A 121 6.84 -6.81 0.61
N LEU A 122 5.67 -7.37 0.28
CA LEU A 122 4.84 -6.85 -0.82
C LEU A 122 4.41 -5.39 -0.58
N ARG A 123 4.03 -5.06 0.66
CA ARG A 123 3.59 -3.72 1.07
C ARG A 123 4.73 -2.71 1.08
N PHE A 124 5.89 -3.07 1.64
CA PHE A 124 7.07 -2.22 1.61
C PHE A 124 7.60 -2.03 0.18
N ASP A 125 7.62 -3.07 -0.64
CA ASP A 125 8.01 -2.96 -2.05
C ASP A 125 7.07 -2.01 -2.82
N ALA A 126 5.76 -2.03 -2.53
CA ALA A 126 4.80 -1.10 -3.12
C ALA A 126 5.01 0.35 -2.63
N ALA A 127 5.30 0.54 -1.34
CA ALA A 127 5.60 1.86 -0.78
C ALA A 127 6.91 2.44 -1.35
N LEU A 128 7.99 1.65 -1.35
CA LEU A 128 9.30 2.03 -1.88
C LEU A 128 9.23 2.31 -3.39
N GLY A 129 8.41 1.58 -4.13
CA GLY A 129 8.20 1.82 -5.55
C GLY A 129 7.39 3.09 -5.88
N ASN A 130 6.80 3.76 -4.89
CA ASN A 130 5.89 4.90 -5.09
C ASN A 130 6.27 6.11 -4.23
N VAL A 131 7.56 6.29 -3.99
CA VAL A 131 8.11 7.37 -3.19
C VAL A 131 8.08 8.69 -3.97
N SER A 132 7.56 9.75 -3.35
CA SER A 132 7.56 11.10 -3.94
C SER A 132 8.96 11.69 -3.92
N ASP A 133 9.62 11.66 -2.76
CA ASP A 133 10.89 12.35 -2.52
C ASP A 133 11.87 11.51 -1.69
N ASN A 134 13.17 11.79 -1.84
CA ASN A 134 14.24 11.09 -1.16
C ASN A 134 15.22 12.08 -0.51
N VAL A 135 15.39 11.95 0.80
CA VAL A 135 16.41 12.69 1.57
C VAL A 135 17.69 11.86 1.64
N VAL A 136 18.81 12.46 1.24
CA VAL A 136 20.13 11.84 1.30
C VAL A 136 20.80 12.26 2.61
N MET A 137 21.27 11.28 3.38
CA MET A 137 21.99 11.58 4.62
C MET A 137 23.34 12.25 4.32
N GLY A 138 23.71 13.22 5.16
CA GLY A 138 25.07 13.75 5.18
C GLY A 138 26.10 12.63 5.44
N LYS A 139 27.23 12.66 4.71
CA LYS A 139 28.30 11.65 4.84
C LYS A 139 29.40 12.03 5.85
N THR A 140 29.30 13.21 6.47
CA THR A 140 30.32 13.74 7.38
C THR A 140 30.13 13.21 8.80
N ALA A 141 31.09 12.46 9.33
CA ALA A 141 30.99 11.87 10.67
C ALA A 141 30.84 12.96 11.76
N GLY A 142 29.84 12.81 12.63
CA GLY A 142 29.67 13.63 13.85
C GLY A 142 28.68 14.79 13.75
N ALA A 143 27.99 14.99 12.63
CA ALA A 143 27.09 16.13 12.40
C ALA A 143 25.59 15.86 12.67
N ASN A 144 25.24 14.81 13.45
CA ASN A 144 23.84 14.40 13.67
C ASN A 144 23.08 14.12 12.36
N ASN A 145 23.71 13.47 11.39
CA ASN A 145 23.17 13.38 10.03
C ASN A 145 21.95 12.47 9.95
N ALA A 146 21.85 11.45 10.80
CA ALA A 146 20.69 10.58 10.81
C ALA A 146 19.49 11.30 11.43
N TYR A 147 19.72 12.04 12.52
CA TYR A 147 18.69 12.87 13.15
C TYR A 147 18.24 14.04 12.25
N ASN A 148 19.19 14.78 11.66
CA ASN A 148 18.87 15.89 10.74
C ASN A 148 18.13 15.39 9.50
N ALA A 149 18.49 14.23 8.95
CA ALA A 149 17.74 13.65 7.84
C ALA A 149 16.28 13.33 8.22
N VAL A 150 16.00 12.95 9.47
CA VAL A 150 14.61 12.79 9.94
C VAL A 150 13.90 14.13 10.05
N LEU A 151 14.59 15.18 10.53
CA LEU A 151 14.04 16.54 10.57
C LEU A 151 13.76 17.12 9.17
N ASP A 152 14.66 16.90 8.20
CA ASP A 152 14.46 17.34 6.81
C ASP A 152 13.23 16.65 6.18
N VAL A 153 12.97 15.38 6.55
CA VAL A 153 11.76 14.67 6.14
C VAL A 153 10.53 15.21 6.86
N SER A 154 10.67 15.57 8.15
CA SER A 154 9.64 16.22 8.96
C SER A 154 9.16 17.52 8.33
N GLU A 155 10.09 18.41 7.97
CA GLU A 155 9.80 19.69 7.30
C GLU A 155 8.97 19.49 6.03
N LYS A 156 9.34 18.51 5.20
CA LYS A 156 8.59 18.18 3.98
C LYS A 156 7.18 17.66 4.26
N LEU A 157 6.98 16.86 5.31
CA LEU A 157 5.64 16.40 5.70
C LEU A 157 4.81 17.51 6.34
N ASP A 158 5.44 18.45 7.05
CA ASP A 158 4.80 19.65 7.59
C ASP A 158 4.28 20.56 6.48
N GLU A 159 5.07 20.80 5.44
CA GLU A 159 4.63 21.57 4.26
C GLU A 159 3.44 20.93 3.54
N LEU A 160 3.30 19.60 3.64
CA LEU A 160 2.16 18.84 3.12
C LEU A 160 0.95 18.81 4.07
N GLY A 161 1.06 19.43 5.25
CA GLY A 161 -0.01 19.55 6.24
C GLY A 161 -0.21 18.33 7.13
N ILE A 162 0.69 17.34 7.11
CA ILE A 162 0.60 16.17 8.01
C ILE A 162 1.38 16.48 9.26
N THR A 163 0.70 16.96 10.30
CA THR A 163 1.33 17.36 11.56
C THR A 163 1.19 16.33 12.69
N LYS A 164 0.46 15.22 12.48
CA LYS A 164 0.17 14.20 13.50
C LYS A 164 0.23 12.78 12.96
N GLU A 165 0.51 11.83 13.86
CA GLU A 165 0.47 10.38 13.63
C GLU A 165 1.40 9.89 12.52
N ARG A 166 2.62 10.44 12.45
CA ARG A 166 3.57 10.04 11.42
C ARG A 166 4.19 8.68 11.74
N LEU A 167 4.51 7.91 10.71
CA LEU A 167 5.12 6.60 10.84
C LEU A 167 6.56 6.65 10.30
N LEU A 168 7.51 6.18 11.09
CA LEU A 168 8.91 6.08 10.67
C LEU A 168 9.38 4.63 10.76
N PHE A 169 9.54 3.99 9.62
CA PHE A 169 10.10 2.64 9.52
C PHE A 169 11.60 2.72 9.32
N VAL A 170 12.36 2.18 10.28
CA VAL A 170 13.82 2.30 10.31
C VAL A 170 14.51 0.95 10.25
N THR A 171 15.62 0.90 9.51
CA THR A 171 16.53 -0.24 9.56
C THR A 171 17.28 -0.30 10.90
N PRO A 172 17.75 -1.48 11.36
CA PRO A 172 18.42 -1.59 12.65
C PRO A 172 19.74 -0.80 12.73
N SER A 173 20.45 -0.67 11.60
CA SER A 173 21.67 0.13 11.49
C SER A 173 21.37 1.63 11.63
N PHE A 174 20.34 2.12 10.96
CA PHE A 174 19.91 3.52 11.03
C PHE A 174 19.36 3.85 12.43
N TYR A 175 18.56 2.96 13.02
CA TYR A 175 18.06 3.11 14.38
C TYR A 175 19.20 3.22 15.42
N LYS A 176 20.27 2.43 15.26
CA LYS A 176 21.47 2.53 16.10
C LYS A 176 22.16 3.90 15.94
N ALA A 177 22.24 4.42 14.72
CA ALA A 177 22.82 5.73 14.44
C ALA A 177 22.03 6.84 15.14
N ILE A 178 20.71 6.90 14.94
CA ILE A 178 19.81 7.86 15.60
C ILE A 178 20.00 7.80 17.13
N LYS A 179 19.95 6.60 17.72
CA LYS A 179 20.09 6.44 19.17
C LYS A 179 21.44 6.98 19.69
N SER A 180 22.52 6.73 18.96
CA SER A 180 23.85 7.22 19.34
C SER A 180 23.96 8.75 19.28
N GLU A 181 23.22 9.39 18.38
CA GLU A 181 23.18 10.84 18.22
C GLU A 181 22.31 11.49 19.31
N ILE A 182 21.14 10.92 19.62
CA ILE A 182 20.28 11.40 20.72
C ILE A 182 21.02 11.37 22.06
N VAL A 183 21.73 10.29 22.38
CA VAL A 183 22.49 10.16 23.64
C VAL A 183 23.67 11.15 23.72
N ARG A 184 24.20 11.60 22.57
CA ARG A 184 25.31 12.58 22.53
C ARG A 184 24.84 14.02 22.74
N LEU A 185 23.58 14.32 22.43
CA LEU A 185 23.04 15.66 22.59
C LEU A 185 22.83 15.98 24.09
N PRO A 186 23.35 17.12 24.61
CA PRO A 186 23.18 17.51 26.01
C PRO A 186 21.73 17.64 26.47
N GLN A 187 20.80 17.85 25.53
CA GLN A 187 19.35 17.96 25.74
C GLN A 187 18.61 16.65 25.42
N GLY A 188 19.29 15.62 24.92
CA GLY A 188 18.67 14.47 24.26
C GLY A 188 18.02 13.42 25.16
N ASP A 189 18.23 13.48 26.48
CA ASP A 189 17.58 12.57 27.43
C ASP A 189 17.41 13.20 28.82
N ALA A 190 16.67 14.31 28.91
CA ALA A 190 16.36 14.96 30.19
C ALA A 190 15.63 14.02 31.17
N ASP A 191 14.86 13.06 30.64
CA ASP A 191 14.04 12.10 31.39
C ASP A 191 14.72 10.73 31.64
N LYS A 192 15.95 10.50 31.13
CA LYS A 192 16.67 9.20 31.17
C LYS A 192 15.87 7.99 30.66
N LYS A 193 14.79 8.20 29.89
CA LYS A 193 13.90 7.13 29.41
C LYS A 193 14.58 6.30 28.33
N VAL A 194 15.39 6.94 27.48
CA VAL A 194 16.15 6.27 26.42
C VAL A 194 17.34 5.51 27.01
N LEU A 195 18.00 6.07 28.04
CA LEU A 195 19.03 5.36 28.81
C LEU A 195 18.48 4.14 29.56
N GLY A 196 17.28 4.23 30.15
CA GLY A 196 16.70 3.17 30.99
C GLY A 196 16.02 2.03 30.22
N LYS A 197 15.25 2.33 29.16
CA LYS A 197 14.54 1.32 28.35
C LYS A 197 15.27 0.95 27.07
N GLY A 198 16.24 1.75 26.64
CA GLY A 198 17.00 1.52 25.42
C GLY A 198 16.20 1.61 24.12
N TYR A 199 14.96 2.14 24.17
CA TYR A 199 14.03 2.21 23.05
C TYR A 199 13.62 3.65 22.77
N VAL A 200 13.60 4.04 21.49
CA VAL A 200 13.07 5.31 20.99
C VAL A 200 11.69 4.97 20.41
N GLY A 201 10.64 5.19 21.21
CA GLY A 201 9.26 4.88 20.78
C GLY A 201 8.65 5.98 19.92
N GLU A 202 9.05 7.24 20.20
CA GLU A 202 8.63 8.42 19.47
C GLU A 202 9.85 9.30 19.18
N LEU A 203 9.88 9.89 18.00
CA LEU A 203 10.92 10.83 17.57
C LEU A 203 10.24 11.90 16.72
N ASP A 204 10.20 13.16 17.15
CA ASP A 204 9.64 14.26 16.37
C ASP A 204 8.19 13.98 15.86
N ASP A 205 7.31 13.54 16.78
CA ASP A 205 5.94 13.10 16.51
C ASP A 205 5.79 11.90 15.53
N TYR A 206 6.90 11.25 15.16
CA TYR A 206 6.89 9.95 14.51
C TYR A 206 6.81 8.81 15.51
N THR A 207 5.95 7.85 15.24
CA THR A 207 6.02 6.51 15.85
C THR A 207 7.09 5.69 15.12
N VAL A 208 8.13 5.26 15.85
CA VAL A 208 9.30 4.60 15.25
C VAL A 208 9.16 3.08 15.27
N TYR A 209 9.10 2.47 14.08
CA TYR A 209 9.05 1.02 13.90
C TYR A 209 10.38 0.49 13.40
N LYS A 210 11.02 -0.38 14.19
CA LYS A 210 12.24 -1.07 13.77
C LYS A 210 11.90 -2.25 12.87
N VAL A 211 12.30 -2.15 11.60
CA VAL A 211 12.03 -3.16 10.57
C VAL A 211 13.34 -3.86 10.17
N PRO A 212 13.37 -5.19 10.04
CA PRO A 212 14.53 -5.90 9.50
C PRO A 212 14.95 -5.38 8.11
N SER A 213 16.26 -5.22 7.87
CA SER A 213 16.80 -4.71 6.60
C SER A 213 16.39 -5.49 5.35
N LYS A 214 15.94 -6.75 5.51
CA LYS A 214 15.41 -7.57 4.42
C LYS A 214 14.15 -6.99 3.76
N PHE A 215 13.39 -6.18 4.48
CA PHE A 215 12.16 -5.54 3.98
C PHE A 215 12.39 -4.14 3.40
N LEU A 216 13.53 -3.53 3.70
CA LEU A 216 13.93 -2.20 3.21
C LEU A 216 15.30 -2.29 2.52
N PRO A 217 15.39 -2.90 1.32
CA PRO A 217 16.66 -3.03 0.62
C PRO A 217 17.17 -1.65 0.18
N ASN A 218 18.44 -1.34 0.48
CA ASN A 218 19.12 -0.08 0.10
C ASN A 218 18.45 1.21 0.61
N VAL A 219 17.57 1.10 1.60
CA VAL A 219 16.87 2.24 2.20
C VAL A 219 17.13 2.23 3.71
N ASN A 220 17.51 3.39 4.25
CA ASN A 220 17.85 3.53 5.67
C ASN A 220 16.60 3.73 6.52
N ALA A 221 15.65 4.53 6.03
CA ALA A 221 14.33 4.70 6.62
C ALA A 221 13.25 5.06 5.58
N LEU A 222 12.00 4.75 5.92
CA LEU A 222 10.80 5.12 5.18
C LEU A 222 9.88 5.89 6.14
N ALA A 223 9.59 7.14 5.80
CA ALA A 223 8.62 7.97 6.50
C ALA A 223 7.31 8.02 5.71
N ALA A 224 6.19 7.84 6.40
CA ALA A 224 4.89 7.87 5.78
C ALA A 224 3.79 8.37 6.72
N ALA A 225 2.71 8.88 6.13
CA ALA A 225 1.42 8.98 6.82
C ALA A 225 0.79 7.58 6.98
N PRO A 226 -0.11 7.39 7.97
CA PRO A 226 -0.89 6.17 8.09
C PRO A 226 -1.87 6.07 6.91
N GLY A 227 -2.19 4.85 6.49
CA GLY A 227 -3.21 4.61 5.48
C GLY A 227 -2.79 4.79 4.01
N VAL A 228 -1.50 5.01 3.72
CA VAL A 228 -1.00 5.31 2.36
C VAL A 228 -0.93 4.09 1.43
N VAL A 229 -0.79 2.87 1.99
CA VAL A 229 -0.73 1.63 1.20
C VAL A 229 -2.07 0.92 1.28
N THR A 230 -2.64 0.63 0.12
CA THR A 230 -3.86 -0.17 0.02
C THR A 230 -3.48 -1.61 -0.36
N SER A 231 -3.64 -2.55 0.57
CA SER A 231 -3.32 -3.97 0.37
C SER A 231 -4.50 -4.87 0.72
N PRO A 232 -5.48 -5.01 -0.18
CA PRO A 232 -6.60 -5.92 0.05
C PRO A 232 -6.12 -7.37 0.04
N ILE A 233 -6.61 -8.14 1.01
CA ILE A 233 -6.40 -9.58 1.10
C ILE A 233 -7.74 -10.26 0.87
N GLN A 234 -7.79 -11.18 -0.09
CA GLN A 234 -8.95 -12.00 -0.33
C GLN A 234 -8.57 -13.47 -0.19
N ILE A 235 -9.19 -14.15 0.77
CA ILE A 235 -9.13 -15.61 0.90
C ILE A 235 -10.35 -16.15 0.18
N ASP A 236 -10.15 -16.74 -1.00
CA ASP A 236 -11.25 -17.22 -1.83
C ASP A 236 -11.72 -18.60 -1.37
N ASN A 237 -10.78 -19.47 -0.98
CA ASN A 237 -11.12 -20.82 -0.52
C ASN A 237 -10.10 -21.36 0.48
N THR A 238 -10.60 -21.86 1.60
CA THR A 238 -9.84 -22.72 2.51
C THR A 238 -10.48 -24.10 2.44
N LYS A 239 -9.78 -25.05 1.84
CA LYS A 239 -10.22 -26.43 1.79
C LYS A 239 -9.71 -27.16 3.01
N TYR A 240 -10.60 -27.95 3.59
CA TYR A 240 -10.28 -28.86 4.67
C TYR A 240 -10.66 -30.26 4.22
N ASN A 241 -9.77 -31.23 4.43
CA ASN A 241 -10.01 -32.61 4.07
C ASN A 241 -9.46 -33.55 5.16
N ASP A 242 -10.37 -34.24 5.84
CA ASP A 242 -10.11 -35.26 6.87
C ASP A 242 -10.07 -36.69 6.30
N ASN A 243 -10.46 -36.87 5.04
CA ASN A 243 -10.51 -38.17 4.37
C ASN A 243 -9.58 -38.21 3.17
N VAL A 244 -8.28 -38.00 3.42
CA VAL A 244 -7.25 -38.11 2.39
C VAL A 244 -6.94 -39.60 2.14
N PRO A 245 -7.14 -40.13 0.92
CA PRO A 245 -6.90 -41.55 0.66
C PRO A 245 -5.45 -41.95 1.00
N GLY A 246 -5.32 -42.99 1.85
CA GLY A 246 -4.02 -43.52 2.25
C GLY A 246 -3.28 -42.73 3.34
N ARG A 247 -3.92 -41.75 4.00
CA ARG A 247 -3.37 -41.03 5.15
C ARG A 247 -4.42 -40.88 6.26
N PHE A 248 -3.98 -40.84 7.51
CA PHE A 248 -4.84 -40.65 8.67
C PHE A 248 -4.52 -39.28 9.27
N GLY A 249 -5.39 -38.30 9.07
CA GLY A 249 -5.04 -36.91 9.38
C GLY A 249 -5.92 -35.88 8.69
N GLU A 250 -5.59 -34.62 8.93
CA GLU A 250 -6.32 -33.45 8.44
C GLU A 250 -5.44 -32.66 7.47
N LEU A 251 -5.95 -32.40 6.27
CA LEU A 251 -5.34 -31.53 5.27
C LEU A 251 -6.01 -30.16 5.30
N VAL A 252 -5.22 -29.10 5.39
CA VAL A 252 -5.67 -27.74 5.12
C VAL A 252 -4.94 -27.19 3.92
N GLU A 253 -5.71 -26.63 2.99
CA GLU A 253 -5.22 -25.92 1.82
C GLU A 253 -5.85 -24.53 1.78
N GLN A 254 -5.05 -23.50 1.50
CA GLN A 254 -5.53 -22.14 1.42
C GLN A 254 -5.00 -21.45 0.16
N LEU A 255 -5.94 -20.80 -0.53
CA LEU A 255 -5.66 -19.93 -1.68
C LEU A 255 -5.82 -18.47 -1.25
N LEU A 256 -4.77 -17.67 -1.44
CA LEU A 256 -4.73 -16.25 -1.12
C LEU A 256 -4.56 -15.43 -2.40
N TYR A 257 -5.45 -14.47 -2.58
CA TYR A 257 -5.33 -13.40 -3.56
C TYR A 257 -4.93 -12.13 -2.83
N THR A 258 -3.80 -11.55 -3.22
CA THR A 258 -3.30 -10.32 -2.59
C THR A 258 -2.72 -9.36 -3.63
N GLY A 259 -2.60 -8.11 -3.22
CA GLY A 259 -1.97 -7.04 -3.97
C GLY A 259 -1.61 -5.93 -2.99
N ALA A 260 -0.68 -5.07 -3.38
CA ALA A 260 -0.35 -3.87 -2.62
C ALA A 260 -0.16 -2.72 -3.61
N TYR A 261 -0.89 -1.65 -3.36
CA TYR A 261 -0.97 -0.50 -4.25
C TYR A 261 -0.85 0.78 -3.46
N VAL A 262 -0.29 1.81 -4.10
CA VAL A 262 -0.27 3.17 -3.57
C VAL A 262 -1.06 4.05 -4.53
N LEU A 263 -2.09 4.70 -4.01
CA LEU A 263 -2.88 5.66 -4.79
C LEU A 263 -2.02 6.88 -5.12
N GLU A 264 -2.21 7.44 -6.30
CA GLU A 264 -1.40 8.56 -6.80
C GLU A 264 -1.39 9.75 -5.82
N HIS A 265 -2.56 10.11 -5.28
CA HIS A 265 -2.67 11.19 -4.31
C HIS A 265 -2.00 10.88 -2.96
N PHE A 266 -1.72 9.61 -2.64
CA PHE A 266 -1.02 9.20 -1.43
C PHE A 266 0.50 9.10 -1.60
N GLN A 267 1.02 9.07 -2.83
CA GLN A 267 2.48 9.01 -3.08
C GLN A 267 3.23 10.17 -2.45
N LYS A 268 2.63 11.37 -2.47
CA LYS A 268 3.22 12.59 -1.89
C LYS A 268 3.55 12.44 -0.40
N TYR A 269 2.85 11.55 0.30
CA TYR A 269 3.01 11.31 1.73
C TYR A 269 4.04 10.24 2.08
N ILE A 270 4.78 9.72 1.08
CA ILE A 270 5.79 8.68 1.26
C ILE A 270 7.16 9.25 0.89
N ILE A 271 8.04 9.38 1.90
CA ILE A 271 9.39 9.94 1.74
C ILE A 271 10.42 8.93 2.25
N THR A 272 11.49 8.70 1.49
CA THR A 272 12.58 7.81 1.92
C THR A 272 13.81 8.56 2.37
N ILE A 273 14.57 7.92 3.27
CA ILE A 273 15.95 8.29 3.59
C ILE A 273 16.85 7.20 3.02
N ALA A 274 17.57 7.50 1.95
CA ALA A 274 18.48 6.58 1.27
C ALA A 274 19.55 7.33 0.47
N ASP A 275 20.69 6.68 0.22
CA ASP A 275 21.75 7.20 -0.66
C ASP A 275 21.25 7.44 -2.10
N THR A 276 20.30 6.61 -2.55
CA THR A 276 19.68 6.68 -3.88
C THR A 276 18.18 6.49 -3.76
N LYS A 277 17.40 7.30 -4.47
CA LYS A 277 15.94 7.12 -4.55
C LYS A 277 15.61 5.71 -5.08
N PRO A 278 14.74 4.94 -4.41
CA PRO A 278 14.29 3.65 -4.89
C PRO A 278 13.67 3.73 -6.29
N ALA A 279 13.83 2.67 -7.09
CA ALA A 279 13.27 2.61 -8.43
C ALA A 279 11.73 2.55 -8.37
N ALA A 280 11.07 3.31 -9.26
CA ALA A 280 9.62 3.31 -9.35
C ALA A 280 9.08 1.93 -9.75
N LYS A 281 7.94 1.52 -9.16
CA LYS A 281 7.28 0.25 -9.47
C LYS A 281 5.91 0.52 -10.05
N GLU A 282 5.85 0.58 -11.39
CA GLU A 282 4.62 0.84 -12.14
C GLU A 282 3.51 -0.20 -11.84
N SER A 283 3.85 -1.45 -11.53
CA SER A 283 2.85 -2.48 -11.18
C SER A 283 2.13 -2.25 -9.85
N ALA A 284 2.64 -1.37 -8.99
CA ALA A 284 1.97 -0.94 -7.77
C ALA A 284 1.04 0.29 -8.00
N GLN A 285 0.98 0.80 -9.24
CA GLN A 285 0.04 1.82 -9.69
C GLN A 285 -1.02 1.11 -10.56
N GLY A 286 -2.26 1.05 -10.07
CA GLY A 286 -3.36 0.37 -10.77
C GLY A 286 -3.54 0.88 -12.20
N LYS A 287 -4.25 0.10 -13.01
CA LYS A 287 -4.50 0.45 -14.41
C LYS A 287 -5.61 1.48 -14.49
N THR A 288 -5.36 2.60 -15.14
CA THR A 288 -6.40 3.60 -15.40
C THR A 288 -7.47 3.01 -16.32
N VAL A 289 -8.74 3.04 -15.90
CA VAL A 289 -9.85 2.64 -16.76
C VAL A 289 -10.41 3.88 -17.41
N ASN A 290 -9.88 4.15 -18.60
CA ASN A 290 -10.29 5.28 -19.39
C ASN A 290 -11.63 4.96 -20.09
N ARG A 291 -12.73 5.61 -19.68
CA ARG A 291 -14.06 5.45 -20.32
C ARG A 291 -14.19 6.16 -21.67
N ALA A 292 -13.21 6.98 -22.05
CA ALA A 292 -13.17 7.64 -23.34
C ALA A 292 -13.01 6.61 -24.47
N LYS A 293 -13.78 6.78 -25.55
CA LYS A 293 -13.80 5.83 -26.67
C LYS A 293 -12.39 5.72 -27.27
N LYS A 294 -11.98 4.51 -27.64
CA LYS A 294 -10.69 4.30 -28.31
C LYS A 294 -10.62 5.18 -29.56
N TRP A 295 -9.54 5.96 -29.68
CA TRP A 295 -9.31 6.76 -30.88
C TRP A 295 -9.24 5.84 -32.09
N LYS A 296 -9.95 6.23 -33.13
CA LYS A 296 -10.02 5.54 -34.42
C LYS A 296 -9.66 6.50 -35.54
N THR A 297 -8.72 6.08 -36.38
CA THR A 297 -8.38 6.78 -37.63
C THR A 297 -9.59 6.88 -38.56
N GLY A 298 -9.69 7.94 -39.36
CA GLY A 298 -10.78 8.12 -40.31
C GLY A 298 -12.10 8.60 -39.69
N THR A 299 -12.11 8.97 -38.41
CA THR A 299 -13.32 9.30 -37.66
C THR A 299 -13.41 10.80 -37.37
N ALA A 300 -14.63 11.33 -37.37
CA ALA A 300 -14.92 12.71 -36.99
C ALA A 300 -15.12 12.83 -35.47
N TYR A 301 -14.57 13.87 -34.87
CA TYR A 301 -14.67 14.19 -33.45
C TYR A 301 -15.07 15.65 -33.28
N LYS A 302 -15.99 15.93 -32.36
CA LYS A 302 -16.38 17.29 -32.01
C LYS A 302 -15.37 17.90 -31.04
N GLU A 303 -15.32 19.24 -31.01
CA GLU A 303 -14.56 19.94 -29.98
C GLU A 303 -15.01 19.48 -28.57
N GLY A 304 -14.05 19.12 -27.72
CA GLY A 304 -14.31 18.57 -26.39
C GLY A 304 -14.52 17.06 -26.34
N ASP A 305 -14.57 16.35 -27.47
CA ASP A 305 -14.63 14.88 -27.46
C ASP A 305 -13.36 14.29 -26.84
N THR A 306 -13.56 13.27 -26.00
CA THR A 306 -12.45 12.56 -25.34
C THR A 306 -12.23 11.20 -25.99
N VAL A 307 -10.97 10.91 -26.30
CA VAL A 307 -10.54 9.63 -26.88
C VAL A 307 -9.37 9.03 -26.12
N THR A 308 -9.22 7.71 -26.20
CA THR A 308 -8.08 7.00 -25.61
C THR A 308 -7.09 6.53 -26.65
N HIS A 309 -5.79 6.77 -26.39
CA HIS A 309 -4.67 6.27 -27.17
C HIS A 309 -3.48 5.97 -26.24
N GLU A 310 -2.93 4.75 -26.28
CA GLU A 310 -1.78 4.30 -25.46
C GLU A 310 -1.90 4.69 -23.97
N ASP A 311 -3.01 4.28 -23.35
CA ASP A 311 -3.35 4.50 -21.93
C ASP A 311 -3.50 5.96 -21.49
N LYS A 312 -3.42 6.91 -22.42
CA LYS A 312 -3.67 8.35 -22.20
C LYS A 312 -5.01 8.77 -22.80
N VAL A 313 -5.64 9.74 -22.16
CA VAL A 313 -6.85 10.38 -22.66
C VAL A 313 -6.47 11.67 -23.38
N TYR A 314 -7.06 11.91 -24.54
CA TYR A 314 -6.87 13.13 -25.32
C TYR A 314 -8.21 13.81 -25.53
N VAL A 315 -8.21 15.14 -25.40
CA VAL A 315 -9.36 16.00 -25.67
C VAL A 315 -9.17 16.65 -27.03
N ALA A 316 -10.18 16.57 -27.89
CA ALA A 316 -10.20 17.30 -29.16
C ALA A 316 -10.25 18.81 -28.88
N VAL A 317 -9.22 19.54 -29.32
CA VAL A 317 -9.07 20.99 -29.10
C VAL A 317 -10.00 21.81 -30.00
N LYS A 318 -10.50 21.19 -31.07
CA LYS A 318 -11.42 21.76 -32.05
C LYS A 318 -12.19 20.63 -32.75
N GLU A 319 -13.15 20.99 -33.58
CA GLU A 319 -13.82 20.01 -34.44
C GLU A 319 -12.83 19.40 -35.45
N ILE A 320 -12.79 18.07 -35.50
CA ILE A 320 -11.93 17.28 -36.38
C ILE A 320 -12.85 16.51 -37.32
N SER A 321 -12.93 16.92 -38.57
CA SER A 321 -13.81 16.27 -39.55
C SER A 321 -13.30 14.90 -40.00
N ASN A 322 -11.98 14.67 -39.90
CA ASN A 322 -11.34 13.40 -40.24
C ASN A 322 -9.98 13.27 -39.54
N SER A 323 -9.92 12.52 -38.42
CA SER A 323 -8.67 12.31 -37.70
C SER A 323 -7.83 11.22 -38.36
N THR A 324 -6.74 11.58 -39.03
CA THR A 324 -5.81 10.62 -39.65
C THR A 324 -4.59 10.34 -38.79
N THR A 325 -4.14 11.34 -38.05
CA THR A 325 -2.96 11.31 -37.19
C THR A 325 -3.36 10.97 -35.76
N ALA A 326 -2.54 10.14 -35.10
CA ALA A 326 -2.80 9.70 -33.73
C ALA A 326 -2.69 10.89 -32.74
N PRO A 327 -3.48 10.90 -31.65
CA PRO A 327 -3.57 12.03 -30.73
C PRO A 327 -2.28 12.38 -29.99
N ASP A 328 -1.38 11.41 -29.82
CA ASP A 328 -0.05 11.58 -29.21
C ASP A 328 0.91 12.39 -30.10
N SER A 329 0.71 12.32 -31.40
CA SER A 329 1.55 12.94 -32.43
C SER A 329 0.91 14.19 -33.06
N ASP A 330 -0.29 14.58 -32.62
CA ASP A 330 -1.08 15.66 -33.22
C ASP A 330 -1.58 16.65 -32.15
N SER A 331 -0.65 17.47 -31.67
CA SER A 331 -0.92 18.52 -30.67
C SER A 331 -1.77 19.68 -31.20
N ALA A 332 -2.02 19.74 -32.51
CA ALA A 332 -2.84 20.78 -33.13
C ALA A 332 -4.35 20.46 -33.07
N ASN A 333 -4.68 19.17 -33.03
CA ASN A 333 -6.06 18.68 -32.94
C ASN A 333 -6.36 18.09 -31.56
N TRP A 334 -5.35 17.58 -30.85
CA TRP A 334 -5.52 16.87 -29.59
C TRP A 334 -4.66 17.46 -28.48
N LYS A 335 -5.22 17.48 -27.27
CA LYS A 335 -4.51 17.82 -26.04
C LYS A 335 -4.57 16.64 -25.09
N ALA A 336 -3.41 16.16 -24.63
CA ALA A 336 -3.37 15.15 -23.58
C ALA A 336 -4.09 15.69 -22.34
N LYS A 337 -5.09 14.94 -21.87
CA LYS A 337 -5.75 15.16 -20.59
C LYS A 337 -4.75 14.72 -19.51
N LYS A 338 -4.34 15.67 -18.68
CA LYS A 338 -3.37 15.44 -17.61
C LYS A 338 -3.94 14.53 -16.55
#